data_AF-A0A945JJY5-F1
#
_entry.id   AF-A0A945JJY5-F1
#
_cell.length_a   1.000
_cell.length_b   1.000
_cell.length_c   1.000
_cell.angle_alpha   90.00
_cell.angle_beta   90.00
_cell.angle_gamma   90.00
#
_symmetry.space_group_name_H-M   'P 1'
#
loop_
_entity.id
_entity.type
_entity.pdbx_description
1 polymer ?
#
loop_
_entity_poly.entity_id
_entity_poly.type
_entity_poly.pdbx_seq_one_letter_code
_entity_poly.pdbx_strand_id
1 'polypeptide(L)'
;MKSTLLTTTAHTMAGAALALTLVAMSASAVQAANECKVQYSYKTSGGSTKTKTTNLNAGQSRTYNKNRMRYIKNRKSAPVRIKITRVIGVAAVGTKNITLPANNTRDPLSGTYASNPKTKMYTIKCLASASSASSGGGFGSPAALINALKNSTPVKEIMKKLSTIFNKSKPDIARLMRQANFSRNVVAKGLKDAFNASTNQIANWMKAGGFSGADIVKGLKGGLNVSLNVATAAMKPLNYTGKTLWGWLKNTYSASDKNLAKAFKAAGYSWNQITGILKAVGKNATAAATVLKQAITSLTRSQCERFLKAASYTTSQITAALNAVFGQVRRTVRRTVRSTGRAAAGMSAHALYDSYFRLVKAGAGMSRINGKLKAALLAAGINRADILRVKIGYSAYLAKSTGGKVAMTDCNNIYFPRRDVVRAIAQGTNFRNHWWLLHEMGHTKQCRQGGRQGFATRWFKELNGTVKGQIAAGKTVNGKTIHDAMPLERQADAYANKHRRAFEEASAN
;
A
#
# COMPACT_ATOMS: atom_id res chain seq x y z
N MET A 1 -59.81 68.14 -20.97
CA MET A 1 -59.68 68.91 -22.22
C MET A 1 -58.36 68.47 -22.85
N LYS A 2 -58.34 67.47 -23.74
CA LYS A 2 -58.64 67.52 -25.19
C LYS A 2 -57.92 68.64 -25.93
N SER A 3 -57.09 68.22 -26.90
CA SER A 3 -56.66 68.95 -28.11
C SER A 3 -55.53 69.98 -27.89
N THR A 4 -54.52 70.17 -28.75
CA THR A 4 -54.37 69.84 -30.20
C THR A 4 -52.88 70.02 -30.59
N LEU A 5 -52.41 69.18 -31.51
CA LEU A 5 -51.53 69.41 -32.69
C LEU A 5 -50.41 70.49 -32.67
N LEU A 6 -49.31 70.45 -33.44
CA LEU A 6 -48.65 69.55 -34.41
C LEU A 6 -47.62 70.48 -35.09
N THR A 7 -46.34 70.14 -35.17
CA THR A 7 -45.46 70.64 -36.25
C THR A 7 -44.30 69.70 -36.50
N THR A 8 -44.29 69.21 -37.73
CA THR A 8 -43.29 68.46 -38.49
C THR A 8 -42.02 69.27 -38.75
N THR A 9 -40.85 68.62 -38.88
CA THR A 9 -40.15 68.43 -40.17
C THR A 9 -38.75 67.79 -40.02
N ALA A 10 -38.48 66.85 -40.94
CA ALA A 10 -37.23 66.48 -41.60
C ALA A 10 -35.96 66.23 -40.75
N HIS A 11 -35.32 65.06 -40.93
CA HIS A 11 -33.88 64.88 -41.22
C HIS A 11 -33.65 63.40 -41.57
N THR A 12 -33.83 63.07 -42.85
CA THR A 12 -33.33 61.84 -43.48
C THR A 12 -32.29 62.22 -44.52
N MET A 13 -31.25 61.39 -44.62
CA MET A 13 -30.26 61.28 -45.71
C MET A 13 -28.92 62.01 -45.54
N ALA A 14 -28.06 61.45 -44.69
CA ALA A 14 -26.59 61.59 -44.79
C ALA A 14 -25.85 60.36 -44.24
N GLY A 15 -26.32 59.14 -44.55
CA GLY A 15 -25.84 57.90 -43.91
C GLY A 15 -25.40 56.76 -44.84
N ALA A 16 -25.32 56.96 -46.15
CA ALA A 16 -25.13 55.85 -47.11
C ALA A 16 -23.89 55.95 -48.02
N ALA A 17 -23.03 56.95 -47.87
CA ALA A 17 -21.83 57.11 -48.71
C ALA A 17 -20.49 56.80 -48.00
N LEU A 18 -20.49 56.50 -46.68
CA LEU A 18 -19.26 56.18 -45.93
C LEU A 18 -19.04 54.68 -45.65
N ALA A 19 -19.97 53.82 -46.10
CA ALA A 19 -19.92 52.38 -45.82
C ALA A 19 -19.25 51.53 -46.93
N LEU A 20 -18.99 52.10 -48.12
CA LEU A 20 -18.48 51.33 -49.25
C LEU A 20 -16.95 51.37 -49.42
N THR A 21 -16.24 52.32 -48.78
CA THR A 21 -14.77 52.36 -48.78
C THR A 21 -14.11 51.60 -47.62
N LEU A 22 -14.85 51.24 -46.56
CA LEU A 22 -14.29 50.47 -45.44
C LEU A 22 -14.21 48.94 -45.70
N VAL A 23 -15.03 48.41 -46.61
CA VAL A 23 -15.09 46.97 -46.89
C VAL A 23 -13.87 46.50 -47.71
N ALA A 24 -13.31 47.35 -48.56
CA ALA A 24 -12.12 47.02 -49.36
C ALA A 24 -10.81 47.00 -48.54
N MET A 25 -10.71 47.80 -47.46
CA MET A 25 -9.54 47.81 -46.57
C MET A 25 -9.53 46.64 -45.57
N SER A 26 -10.69 46.06 -45.23
CA SER A 26 -10.76 44.86 -44.38
C SER A 26 -10.38 43.57 -45.11
N ALA A 27 -10.60 43.47 -46.43
CA ALA A 27 -10.27 42.26 -47.19
C ALA A 27 -8.75 42.07 -47.37
N SER A 28 -8.02 43.15 -47.58
CA SER A 28 -6.56 43.14 -47.78
C SER A 28 -5.78 42.95 -46.46
N ALA A 29 -6.29 43.43 -45.33
CA ALA A 29 -5.73 43.16 -44.00
C ALA A 29 -5.89 41.69 -43.57
N VAL A 30 -7.02 41.05 -43.90
CA VAL A 30 -7.29 39.63 -43.59
C VAL A 30 -6.43 38.69 -44.44
N GLN A 31 -6.14 39.06 -45.70
CA GLN A 31 -5.24 38.29 -46.56
C GLN A 31 -3.78 38.36 -46.08
N ALA A 32 -3.35 39.52 -45.58
CA ALA A 32 -2.00 39.70 -45.03
C ALA A 32 -1.73 38.87 -43.76
N ALA A 33 -2.79 38.57 -42.98
CA ALA A 33 -2.72 37.81 -41.74
C ALA A 33 -2.59 36.29 -41.94
N ASN A 34 -2.99 35.75 -43.09
CA ASN A 34 -3.02 34.29 -43.34
C ASN A 34 -1.86 33.79 -44.21
N GLU A 35 -0.80 34.57 -44.35
CA GLU A 35 0.34 34.27 -45.20
C GLU A 35 1.61 34.03 -44.36
N CYS A 36 2.30 32.91 -44.60
CA CYS A 36 3.64 32.68 -44.07
C CYS A 36 4.68 33.31 -45.00
N LYS A 37 5.39 34.34 -44.52
CA LYS A 37 6.59 34.88 -45.18
C LYS A 37 7.83 34.27 -44.57
N VAL A 38 8.38 33.24 -45.21
CA VAL A 38 9.49 32.45 -44.68
C VAL A 38 10.75 32.74 -45.48
N GLN A 39 11.83 33.08 -44.79
CA GLN A 39 13.16 33.16 -45.36
C GLN A 39 13.97 31.94 -44.94
N TYR A 40 14.64 31.30 -45.89
CA TYR A 40 15.51 30.17 -45.63
C TYR A 40 16.87 30.36 -46.30
N SER A 41 17.91 29.78 -45.71
CA SER A 41 19.28 29.86 -46.21
C SER A 41 19.90 28.48 -46.33
N TYR A 42 20.71 28.27 -47.36
CA TYR A 42 21.38 27.01 -47.65
C TYR A 42 22.75 27.25 -48.32
N LYS A 43 23.67 26.28 -48.19
CA LYS A 43 24.95 26.29 -48.93
C LYS A 43 24.81 25.61 -50.29
N THR A 44 25.38 26.19 -51.34
CA THR A 44 25.48 25.55 -52.67
C THR A 44 26.55 24.46 -52.66
N SER A 45 26.68 23.70 -53.75
CA SER A 45 27.78 22.73 -53.94
C SER A 45 29.15 23.41 -53.79
N GLY A 46 29.34 24.56 -54.44
CA GLY A 46 30.56 25.39 -54.35
C GLY A 46 30.74 26.18 -53.06
N GLY A 47 30.03 25.85 -51.97
CA GLY A 47 30.26 26.43 -50.63
C GLY A 47 29.63 27.80 -50.38
N SER A 48 29.21 28.54 -51.41
CA SER A 48 28.54 29.84 -51.26
C SER A 48 27.20 29.72 -50.53
N THR A 49 26.85 30.72 -49.72
CA THR A 49 25.55 30.76 -49.04
C THR A 49 24.53 31.49 -49.92
N LYS A 50 23.35 30.89 -50.12
CA LYS A 50 22.20 31.53 -50.76
C LYS A 50 21.06 31.67 -49.76
N THR A 51 20.30 32.74 -49.90
CA THR A 51 19.12 33.03 -49.07
C THR A 51 17.95 33.30 -49.99
N LYS A 52 16.81 32.66 -49.71
CA LYS A 52 15.57 32.85 -50.47
C LYS A 52 14.42 33.14 -49.53
N THR A 53 13.52 34.02 -49.97
CA THR A 53 12.27 34.31 -49.27
C THR A 53 11.13 33.74 -50.10
N THR A 54 10.16 33.13 -49.43
CA THR A 54 8.95 32.62 -50.05
C THR A 54 7.74 33.06 -49.25
N ASN A 55 6.69 33.34 -50.01
CA ASN A 55 5.37 33.63 -49.52
C ASN A 55 4.51 32.38 -49.73
N LEU A 56 3.75 31.98 -48.71
CA LEU A 56 2.84 30.85 -48.77
C LEU A 56 1.53 31.23 -48.08
N ASN A 57 0.41 31.04 -48.75
CA ASN A 57 -0.90 31.18 -48.11
C ASN A 57 -1.14 30.04 -47.10
N ALA A 58 -1.99 30.24 -46.11
CA ALA A 58 -2.37 29.21 -45.15
C ALA A 58 -2.87 27.95 -45.88
N GLY A 59 -2.38 26.78 -45.46
CA GLY A 59 -2.64 25.50 -46.12
C GLY A 59 -1.79 25.23 -47.36
N GLN A 60 -1.22 26.25 -48.00
CA GLN A 60 -0.37 26.09 -49.16
C GLN A 60 0.95 25.42 -48.78
N SER A 61 1.38 24.51 -49.65
CA SER A 61 2.66 23.81 -49.54
C SER A 61 3.51 24.12 -50.76
N ARG A 62 4.82 24.25 -50.56
CA ARG A 62 5.77 24.38 -51.67
C ARG A 62 7.00 23.54 -51.42
N THR A 63 7.44 22.87 -52.48
CA THR A 63 8.61 22.00 -52.47
C THR A 63 9.81 22.79 -52.98
N TYR A 64 10.91 22.79 -52.23
CA TYR A 64 12.14 23.53 -52.53
C TYR A 64 13.33 22.63 -52.83
N ASN A 65 13.31 21.38 -52.34
CA ASN A 65 14.36 20.37 -52.51
C ASN A 65 15.78 20.95 -52.35
N LYS A 66 16.06 21.56 -51.20
CA LYS A 66 17.36 22.20 -50.91
C LYS A 66 18.15 21.39 -49.91
N ASN A 67 19.43 21.14 -50.24
CA ASN A 67 20.41 20.48 -49.39
C ASN A 67 21.18 21.54 -48.56
N ARG A 68 21.87 21.10 -47.50
CA ARG A 68 22.77 21.93 -46.69
C ARG A 68 22.07 23.17 -46.11
N MET A 69 20.88 22.98 -45.55
CA MET A 69 20.09 24.05 -44.93
C MET A 69 20.82 24.63 -43.70
N ARG A 70 20.90 25.96 -43.62
CA ARG A 70 21.52 26.68 -42.50
C ARG A 70 20.51 27.16 -41.49
N TYR A 71 19.44 27.82 -41.96
CA TYR A 71 18.38 28.31 -41.10
C TYR A 71 17.08 28.47 -41.87
N ILE A 72 16.00 28.54 -41.10
CA ILE A 72 14.69 29.01 -41.54
C ILE A 72 14.22 30.07 -40.54
N LYS A 73 13.64 31.15 -41.05
CA LYS A 73 13.17 32.24 -40.20
C LYS A 73 11.91 32.88 -40.76
N ASN A 74 11.13 33.44 -39.86
CA ASN A 74 9.93 34.17 -40.20
C ASN A 74 10.26 35.65 -40.47
N ARG A 75 9.66 36.21 -41.52
CA ARG A 75 9.80 37.62 -41.91
C ARG A 75 8.54 38.43 -41.61
N LYS A 76 7.48 37.81 -41.08
CA LYS A 76 6.30 38.53 -40.58
C LYS A 76 6.56 39.03 -39.16
N SER A 77 5.82 40.07 -38.79
CA SER A 77 5.74 40.61 -37.43
C SER A 77 4.93 39.73 -36.47
N ALA A 78 4.18 38.76 -36.99
CA ALA A 78 3.48 37.75 -36.20
C ALA A 78 4.19 36.38 -36.31
N PRO A 79 4.16 35.52 -35.28
CA PRO A 79 4.74 34.19 -35.40
C PRO A 79 3.97 33.37 -36.45
N VAL A 80 4.60 32.37 -37.05
CA VAL A 80 3.97 31.52 -38.09
C VAL A 80 4.21 30.05 -37.80
N ARG A 81 3.21 29.20 -38.04
CA ARG A 81 3.35 27.75 -37.94
C ARG A 81 3.66 27.17 -39.30
N ILE A 82 4.72 26.37 -39.38
CA ILE A 82 5.09 25.67 -40.60
C ILE A 82 5.29 24.18 -40.34
N LYS A 83 5.02 23.38 -41.35
CA LYS A 83 5.34 21.94 -41.37
C LYS A 83 6.46 21.72 -42.38
N ILE A 84 7.55 21.11 -41.93
CA ILE A 84 8.65 20.66 -42.79
C ILE A 84 8.58 19.14 -42.90
N THR A 85 8.52 18.62 -44.12
CA THR A 85 8.50 17.18 -44.37
C THR A 85 9.79 16.69 -45.01
N ARG A 86 10.11 15.42 -44.75
CA ARG A 86 11.29 14.70 -45.26
C ARG A 86 12.62 15.37 -44.91
N VAL A 87 12.80 15.77 -43.65
CA VAL A 87 14.10 16.27 -43.18
C VAL A 87 15.06 15.08 -43.05
N ILE A 88 15.94 14.90 -44.03
CA ILE A 88 16.96 13.84 -44.03
C ILE A 88 18.18 14.35 -43.26
N GLY A 89 18.76 13.56 -42.34
CA GLY A 89 19.94 13.98 -41.55
C GLY A 89 19.74 13.99 -40.03
N VAL A 90 18.53 13.67 -39.55
CA VAL A 90 18.29 13.12 -38.22
C VAL A 90 17.98 11.64 -38.31
N ALA A 91 18.17 10.91 -37.22
CA ALA A 91 17.94 9.47 -37.06
C ALA A 91 16.54 8.94 -37.48
N ALA A 92 15.64 9.77 -38.00
CA ALA A 92 14.43 9.35 -38.70
C ALA A 92 14.03 10.37 -39.78
N VAL A 93 13.56 9.89 -40.94
CA VAL A 93 12.87 10.72 -41.95
C VAL A 93 11.57 11.22 -41.33
N GLY A 94 11.63 12.42 -40.76
CA GLY A 94 10.54 12.97 -39.95
C GLY A 94 9.77 14.09 -40.64
N THR A 95 8.51 14.20 -40.29
CA THR A 95 7.74 15.43 -40.41
C THR A 95 7.89 16.23 -39.13
N LYS A 96 8.31 17.50 -39.20
CA LYS A 96 8.43 18.39 -38.04
C LYS A 96 7.51 19.59 -38.19
N ASN A 97 6.63 19.80 -37.22
CA ASN A 97 5.87 21.05 -37.08
C ASN A 97 6.72 22.03 -36.26
N ILE A 98 6.95 23.22 -36.79
CA ILE A 98 7.77 24.27 -36.17
C ILE A 98 6.92 25.52 -36.06
N THR A 99 7.00 26.20 -34.91
CA THR A 99 6.45 27.54 -34.74
C THR A 99 7.61 28.52 -34.80
N LEU A 100 7.68 29.32 -35.86
CA LEU A 100 8.70 30.34 -36.01
C LEU A 100 8.23 31.61 -35.28
N PRO A 101 9.04 32.20 -34.38
CA PRO A 101 8.66 33.42 -33.68
C PRO A 101 8.48 34.61 -34.63
N ALA A 102 7.86 35.68 -34.16
CA ALA A 102 7.78 36.96 -34.88
C ALA A 102 9.18 37.59 -35.10
N ASN A 103 9.27 38.59 -35.99
CA ASN A 103 10.39 39.54 -36.04
C ASN A 103 11.78 38.93 -36.28
N ASN A 104 11.97 38.24 -37.40
CA ASN A 104 13.28 37.76 -37.85
C ASN A 104 13.98 36.75 -36.91
N THR A 105 13.32 36.24 -35.87
CA THR A 105 13.92 35.23 -35.00
C THR A 105 14.19 33.97 -35.81
N ARG A 106 15.44 33.51 -35.78
CA ARG A 106 15.89 32.31 -36.47
C ARG A 106 15.53 31.12 -35.59
N ASP A 107 14.87 30.11 -36.17
CA ASP A 107 14.99 28.76 -35.61
C ASP A 107 16.16 28.12 -36.35
N PRO A 108 17.32 27.94 -35.70
CA PRO A 108 18.45 27.28 -36.32
C PRO A 108 18.21 25.76 -36.34
N LEU A 109 17.03 25.28 -36.75
CA LEU A 109 16.67 23.86 -36.68
C LEU A 109 17.19 23.25 -35.37
N SER A 110 16.70 23.66 -34.19
CA SER A 110 17.28 23.26 -32.89
C SER A 110 17.73 21.77 -32.84
N GLY A 111 19.04 21.54 -32.93
CA GLY A 111 19.70 20.23 -33.02
C GLY A 111 20.86 20.22 -34.05
N THR A 112 21.62 19.12 -34.11
CA THR A 112 22.88 18.88 -34.85
C THR A 112 22.75 18.92 -36.39
N TYR A 113 22.01 19.86 -36.97
CA TYR A 113 21.64 19.89 -38.39
C TYR A 113 22.46 20.87 -39.22
N ALA A 114 22.89 21.99 -38.62
CA ALA A 114 23.60 23.05 -39.32
C ALA A 114 25.00 22.62 -39.83
N SER A 115 25.56 21.56 -39.24
CA SER A 115 26.84 20.94 -39.60
C SER A 115 26.71 19.72 -40.51
N ASN A 116 25.50 19.15 -40.70
CA ASN A 116 25.32 17.95 -41.52
C ASN A 116 25.05 18.33 -42.99
N PRO A 117 25.96 17.99 -43.94
CA PRO A 117 25.75 18.27 -45.37
C PRO A 117 24.53 17.55 -45.96
N LYS A 118 23.99 16.54 -45.26
CA LYS A 118 22.82 15.77 -45.67
C LYS A 118 21.48 16.38 -45.26
N THR A 119 21.45 17.50 -44.50
CA THR A 119 20.18 18.16 -44.11
C THR A 119 19.43 18.68 -45.34
N LYS A 120 18.32 18.02 -45.70
CA LYS A 120 17.46 18.41 -46.83
C LYS A 120 16.14 19.00 -46.36
N MET A 121 15.72 20.12 -46.95
CA MET A 121 14.35 20.63 -46.84
C MET A 121 13.60 20.34 -48.14
N TYR A 122 12.61 19.46 -48.07
CA TYR A 122 11.78 19.14 -49.23
C TYR A 122 10.61 20.09 -49.33
N THR A 123 9.70 20.09 -48.36
CA THR A 123 8.45 20.86 -48.44
C THR A 123 8.27 21.75 -47.22
N ILE A 124 7.85 22.99 -47.43
CA ILE A 124 7.30 23.86 -46.37
C ILE A 124 5.79 23.97 -46.63
N LYS A 125 4.98 23.66 -45.62
CA LYS A 125 3.55 23.96 -45.59
C LYS A 125 3.26 25.06 -44.57
N CYS A 126 2.59 26.13 -45.00
CA CYS A 126 2.10 27.15 -44.09
C CYS A 126 0.87 26.60 -43.36
N LEU A 127 0.86 26.65 -42.03
CA LEU A 127 -0.25 26.20 -41.19
C LEU A 127 -1.09 27.37 -40.64
N ALA A 128 -0.89 28.59 -41.17
CA ALA A 128 -1.39 29.90 -40.74
C ALA A 128 -0.49 30.68 -39.76
N SER A 129 -0.73 31.99 -39.66
CA SER A 129 -0.09 32.86 -38.65
C SER A 129 -0.50 32.42 -37.26
N ALA A 130 0.46 32.33 -36.35
CA ALA A 130 0.22 32.01 -34.94
C ALA A 130 -0.57 33.12 -34.21
N SER A 131 -0.67 34.32 -34.79
CA SER A 131 -1.58 35.38 -34.32
C SER A 131 -3.04 35.16 -34.75
N SER A 132 -3.33 34.13 -35.54
CA SER A 132 -4.68 33.69 -35.89
C SER A 132 -4.83 32.18 -35.73
N ALA A 133 -4.56 31.68 -34.51
CA ALA A 133 -5.39 30.61 -33.96
C ALA A 133 -6.77 31.19 -33.57
N SER A 134 -7.43 31.80 -34.55
CA SER A 134 -8.84 32.19 -34.50
C SER A 134 -9.69 31.06 -35.07
N SER A 135 -9.61 29.91 -34.42
CA SER A 135 -10.62 28.86 -34.52
C SER A 135 -10.95 28.36 -33.12
N GLY A 136 -11.83 29.10 -32.46
CA GLY A 136 -12.55 28.63 -31.27
C GLY A 136 -12.61 29.58 -30.07
N GLY A 137 -13.09 30.82 -30.27
CA GLY A 137 -13.57 31.67 -29.16
C GLY A 137 -12.53 32.63 -28.58
N GLY A 138 -12.58 33.90 -29.03
CA GLY A 138 -12.15 35.18 -28.43
C GLY A 138 -11.04 35.34 -27.39
N PHE A 139 -10.32 34.30 -26.96
CA PHE A 139 -9.38 34.35 -25.85
C PHE A 139 -7.96 34.10 -26.38
N GLY A 140 -7.12 35.13 -26.38
CA GLY A 140 -5.76 35.08 -26.95
C GLY A 140 -4.77 34.11 -26.28
N SER A 141 -5.16 33.44 -25.19
CA SER A 141 -4.36 32.39 -24.53
C SER A 141 -5.22 31.48 -23.63
N PRO A 142 -4.73 30.27 -23.26
CA PRO A 142 -5.40 29.42 -22.27
C PRO A 142 -5.63 30.11 -20.92
N ALA A 143 -4.68 30.94 -20.47
CA ALA A 143 -4.79 31.68 -19.22
C ALA A 143 -5.87 32.77 -19.30
N ALA A 144 -5.95 33.47 -20.44
CA ALA A 144 -6.99 34.46 -20.69
C ALA A 144 -8.39 33.82 -20.69
N LEU A 145 -8.54 32.65 -21.32
CA LEU A 145 -9.80 31.89 -21.28
C LEU A 145 -10.19 31.53 -19.85
N ILE A 146 -9.25 31.01 -19.05
CA ILE A 146 -9.54 30.65 -17.67
C ILE A 146 -9.97 31.88 -16.86
N ASN A 147 -9.22 32.97 -16.94
CA ASN A 147 -9.53 34.19 -16.18
C ASN A 147 -10.87 34.80 -16.55
N ALA A 148 -11.26 34.74 -17.82
CA ALA A 148 -12.56 35.24 -18.27
C ALA A 148 -13.73 34.37 -17.80
N LEU A 149 -13.52 33.05 -17.70
CA LEU A 149 -14.61 32.10 -17.44
C LEU A 149 -14.69 31.61 -15.99
N LYS A 150 -13.65 31.79 -15.18
CA LYS A 150 -13.51 31.16 -13.86
C LYS A 150 -14.65 31.43 -12.89
N ASN A 151 -15.36 32.55 -13.06
CA ASN A 151 -16.42 32.99 -12.14
C ASN A 151 -17.85 32.72 -12.67
N SER A 152 -18.00 32.34 -13.94
CA SER A 152 -19.31 32.25 -14.60
C SER A 152 -19.57 30.92 -15.30
N THR A 153 -18.54 30.09 -15.47
CA THR A 153 -18.63 28.85 -16.25
C THR A 153 -18.30 27.64 -15.40
N PRO A 154 -19.08 26.54 -15.49
CA PRO A 154 -18.74 25.29 -14.83
C PRO A 154 -17.34 24.81 -15.22
N VAL A 155 -16.55 24.40 -14.23
CA VAL A 155 -15.14 24.01 -14.41
C VAL A 155 -14.94 22.91 -15.44
N LYS A 156 -15.88 21.96 -15.56
CA LYS A 156 -15.84 20.90 -16.58
C LYS A 156 -15.81 21.48 -18.01
N GLU A 157 -16.53 22.57 -18.26
CA GLU A 157 -16.61 23.21 -19.58
C GLU A 157 -15.36 24.04 -19.87
N ILE A 158 -14.79 24.70 -18.86
CA ILE A 158 -13.47 25.36 -18.98
C ILE A 158 -12.41 24.32 -19.38
N MET A 159 -12.37 23.16 -18.71
CA MET A 159 -11.40 22.11 -19.02
C MET A 159 -11.60 21.50 -20.41
N LYS A 160 -12.85 21.26 -20.84
CA LYS A 160 -13.15 20.80 -22.20
C LYS A 160 -12.65 21.80 -23.24
N LYS A 161 -12.93 23.10 -23.05
CA LYS A 161 -12.46 24.19 -23.92
C LYS A 161 -10.93 24.23 -24.00
N LEU A 162 -10.22 24.10 -22.88
CA LEU A 162 -8.76 23.99 -22.88
C LEU A 162 -8.25 22.79 -23.69
N SER A 163 -8.97 21.66 -23.63
CA SER A 163 -8.63 20.46 -24.39
C SER A 163 -8.92 20.60 -25.88
N THR A 164 -10.01 21.23 -26.28
CA THR A 164 -10.47 21.26 -27.69
C THR A 164 -9.92 22.47 -28.46
N ILE A 165 -9.98 23.67 -27.88
CA ILE A 165 -9.55 24.91 -28.54
C ILE A 165 -8.02 25.03 -28.52
N PHE A 166 -7.42 24.75 -27.36
CA PHE A 166 -5.97 24.93 -27.17
C PHE A 166 -5.17 23.63 -27.25
N ASN A 167 -5.82 22.51 -27.55
CA ASN A 167 -5.22 21.17 -27.64
C ASN A 167 -4.31 20.83 -26.43
N LYS A 168 -4.74 21.19 -25.22
CA LYS A 168 -3.95 20.95 -24.00
C LYS A 168 -4.11 19.52 -23.52
N SER A 169 -2.97 18.92 -23.13
CA SER A 169 -2.97 17.61 -22.48
C SER A 169 -3.64 17.69 -21.10
N LYS A 170 -4.12 16.56 -20.57
CA LYS A 170 -4.79 16.55 -19.25
C LYS A 170 -3.87 16.99 -18.09
N PRO A 171 -2.57 16.61 -18.08
CA PRO A 171 -1.59 17.22 -17.16
C PRO A 171 -1.46 18.74 -17.31
N ASP A 172 -1.39 19.26 -18.54
CA ASP A 172 -1.28 20.70 -18.78
C ASP A 172 -2.54 21.44 -18.31
N ILE A 173 -3.73 20.85 -18.53
CA ILE A 173 -5.00 21.38 -18.01
C ILE A 173 -4.95 21.45 -16.49
N ALA A 174 -4.56 20.37 -15.80
CA ALA A 174 -4.43 20.38 -14.35
C ALA A 174 -3.46 21.48 -13.86
N ARG A 175 -2.30 21.64 -14.53
CA ARG A 175 -1.32 22.69 -14.23
C ARG A 175 -1.91 24.09 -14.39
N LEU A 176 -2.59 24.36 -15.51
CA LEU A 176 -3.20 25.65 -15.80
C LEU A 176 -4.29 26.00 -14.78
N MET A 177 -5.14 25.02 -14.41
CA MET A 177 -6.18 25.25 -13.41
C MET A 177 -5.59 25.53 -12.02
N ARG A 178 -4.50 24.85 -11.65
CA ARG A 178 -3.74 25.16 -10.42
C ARG A 178 -3.15 26.58 -10.45
N GLN A 179 -2.53 26.96 -11.55
CA GLN A 179 -1.94 28.30 -11.73
C GLN A 179 -3.00 29.42 -11.70
N ALA A 180 -4.23 29.10 -12.10
CA ALA A 180 -5.39 29.98 -11.97
C ALA A 180 -6.05 29.94 -10.57
N ASN A 181 -5.38 29.36 -9.58
CA ASN A 181 -5.84 29.27 -8.19
C ASN A 181 -7.15 28.49 -7.96
N PHE A 182 -7.53 27.58 -8.87
CA PHE A 182 -8.60 26.63 -8.56
C PHE A 182 -8.17 25.69 -7.44
N SER A 183 -9.07 25.42 -6.49
CA SER A 183 -8.79 24.49 -5.42
C SER A 183 -8.56 23.07 -5.95
N ARG A 184 -7.68 22.31 -5.30
CA ARG A 184 -7.39 20.90 -5.62
C ARG A 184 -8.64 20.01 -5.72
N ASN A 185 -9.68 20.28 -4.92
CA ASN A 185 -10.95 19.54 -4.96
C ASN A 185 -11.70 19.83 -6.26
N VAL A 186 -11.77 21.11 -6.62
CA VAL A 186 -12.41 21.57 -7.86
C VAL A 186 -11.66 21.05 -9.08
N VAL A 187 -10.32 21.03 -9.05
CA VAL A 187 -9.52 20.47 -10.15
C VAL A 187 -9.73 18.96 -10.29
N ALA A 188 -9.68 18.20 -9.20
CA ALA A 188 -9.92 16.75 -9.24
C ALA A 188 -11.31 16.42 -9.78
N LYS A 189 -12.35 17.08 -9.27
CA LYS A 189 -13.74 16.91 -9.74
C LYS A 189 -13.91 17.33 -11.20
N GLY A 190 -13.34 18.47 -11.59
CA GLY A 190 -13.39 18.94 -12.96
C GLY A 190 -12.75 17.95 -13.95
N LEU A 191 -11.62 17.36 -13.60
CA LEU A 191 -10.97 16.33 -14.43
C LEU A 191 -11.84 15.07 -14.56
N LYS A 192 -12.53 14.67 -13.49
CA LYS A 192 -13.49 13.56 -13.52
C LYS A 192 -14.66 13.89 -14.45
N ASP A 193 -15.31 15.04 -14.23
CA ASP A 193 -16.53 15.42 -14.93
C ASP A 193 -16.28 15.75 -16.41
N ALA A 194 -15.13 16.35 -16.75
CA ALA A 194 -14.81 16.75 -18.11
C ALA A 194 -14.40 15.58 -19.01
N PHE A 195 -13.72 14.57 -18.45
CA PHE A 195 -13.05 13.53 -19.23
C PHE A 195 -13.41 12.10 -18.81
N ASN A 196 -14.39 11.94 -17.93
CA ASN A 196 -14.80 10.66 -17.32
C ASN A 196 -13.61 9.83 -16.79
N ALA A 197 -12.58 10.50 -16.28
CA ALA A 197 -11.34 9.85 -15.90
C ALA A 197 -11.50 8.92 -14.68
N SER A 198 -10.66 7.89 -14.59
CA SER A 198 -10.51 7.08 -13.37
C SER A 198 -9.72 7.84 -12.29
N THR A 199 -9.88 7.43 -11.03
CA THR A 199 -9.14 8.00 -9.90
C THR A 199 -7.61 7.94 -10.11
N ASN A 200 -7.11 6.83 -10.69
CA ASN A 200 -5.68 6.66 -11.00
C ASN A 200 -5.20 7.66 -12.05
N GLN A 201 -5.99 7.87 -13.12
CA GLN A 201 -5.66 8.87 -14.15
C GLN A 201 -5.64 10.28 -13.56
N ILE A 202 -6.63 10.62 -12.73
CA ILE A 202 -6.70 11.94 -12.09
C ILE A 202 -5.48 12.18 -11.19
N ALA A 203 -5.12 11.21 -10.34
CA ALA A 203 -3.94 11.32 -9.47
C ALA A 203 -2.64 11.50 -10.28
N ASN A 204 -2.48 10.73 -11.38
CA ASN A 204 -1.37 10.87 -12.32
C ASN A 204 -1.32 12.26 -12.98
N TRP A 205 -2.44 12.75 -13.50
CA TRP A 205 -2.51 14.05 -14.16
C TRP A 205 -2.28 15.20 -13.20
N MET A 206 -2.78 15.11 -11.96
CA MET A 206 -2.51 16.11 -10.93
C MET A 206 -1.02 16.11 -10.55
N LYS A 207 -0.39 14.95 -10.38
CA LYS A 207 1.06 14.88 -10.14
C LYS A 207 1.86 15.53 -11.28
N ALA A 208 1.55 15.17 -12.52
CA ALA A 208 2.20 15.76 -13.70
C ALA A 208 1.88 17.26 -13.88
N GLY A 209 0.73 17.70 -13.37
CA GLY A 209 0.34 19.11 -13.29
C GLY A 209 1.01 19.90 -12.15
N GLY A 210 1.84 19.23 -11.34
CA GLY A 210 2.63 19.84 -10.26
C GLY A 210 1.93 19.89 -8.88
N PHE A 211 0.80 19.21 -8.69
CA PHE A 211 0.19 19.12 -7.36
C PHE A 211 1.09 18.33 -6.40
N SER A 212 1.17 18.77 -5.15
CA SER A 212 1.85 18.00 -4.10
C SER A 212 1.07 16.71 -3.82
N GLY A 213 1.73 15.67 -3.31
CA GLY A 213 1.02 14.43 -2.97
C GLY A 213 -0.04 14.62 -1.88
N ALA A 214 0.18 15.56 -0.95
CA ALA A 214 -0.84 15.95 0.03
C ALA A 214 -2.07 16.57 -0.64
N ASP A 215 -1.87 17.43 -1.64
CA ASP A 215 -2.98 18.05 -2.38
C ASP A 215 -3.74 17.03 -3.21
N ILE A 216 -3.05 16.05 -3.79
CA ILE A 216 -3.68 14.95 -4.52
C ILE A 216 -4.59 14.17 -3.57
N VAL A 217 -4.10 13.71 -2.42
CA VAL A 217 -4.94 12.96 -1.45
C VAL A 217 -6.15 13.77 -1.00
N LYS A 218 -5.99 15.07 -0.73
CA LYS A 218 -7.10 15.96 -0.39
C LYS A 218 -8.09 16.13 -1.55
N GLY A 219 -7.60 16.26 -2.78
CA GLY A 219 -8.43 16.35 -3.98
C GLY A 219 -9.21 15.05 -4.26
N LEU A 220 -8.59 13.89 -4.02
CA LEU A 220 -9.25 12.59 -4.11
C LEU A 220 -10.38 12.49 -3.06
N LYS A 221 -10.10 12.80 -1.78
CA LYS A 221 -11.13 12.76 -0.74
C LYS A 221 -12.23 13.80 -0.95
N GLY A 222 -11.87 15.07 -1.10
CA GLY A 222 -12.84 16.18 -1.12
C GLY A 222 -13.48 16.45 -2.46
N GLY A 223 -12.76 16.20 -3.57
CA GLY A 223 -13.28 16.42 -4.93
C GLY A 223 -14.00 15.21 -5.51
N LEU A 224 -13.49 14.00 -5.26
CA LEU A 224 -14.04 12.75 -5.82
C LEU A 224 -14.81 11.91 -4.79
N ASN A 225 -14.79 12.27 -3.51
CA ASN A 225 -15.42 11.52 -2.42
C ASN A 225 -14.99 10.04 -2.38
N VAL A 226 -13.73 9.74 -2.70
CA VAL A 226 -13.26 8.34 -2.71
C VAL A 226 -12.87 7.87 -1.31
N SER A 227 -13.07 6.57 -1.05
CA SER A 227 -12.66 5.93 0.20
C SER A 227 -11.14 5.89 0.38
N LEU A 228 -10.69 5.68 1.62
CA LEU A 228 -9.27 5.55 1.97
C LEU A 228 -8.56 4.48 1.12
N ASN A 229 -9.21 3.34 0.88
CA ASN A 229 -8.63 2.24 0.10
C ASN A 229 -8.39 2.65 -1.36
N VAL A 230 -9.38 3.32 -1.98
CA VAL A 230 -9.29 3.78 -3.37
C VAL A 230 -8.23 4.87 -3.52
N ALA A 231 -8.16 5.82 -2.58
CA ALA A 231 -7.12 6.83 -2.57
C ALA A 231 -5.72 6.22 -2.41
N THR A 232 -5.54 5.26 -1.50
CA THR A 232 -4.26 4.58 -1.28
C THR A 232 -3.80 3.83 -2.53
N ALA A 233 -4.71 3.13 -3.21
CA ALA A 233 -4.43 2.44 -4.47
C ALA A 233 -4.02 3.42 -5.60
N ALA A 234 -4.71 4.54 -5.73
CA ALA A 234 -4.39 5.57 -6.74
C ALA A 234 -3.04 6.26 -6.50
N MET A 235 -2.62 6.37 -5.24
CA MET A 235 -1.34 6.98 -4.86
C MET A 235 -0.14 6.05 -5.01
N LYS A 236 -0.32 4.72 -4.95
CA LYS A 236 0.77 3.75 -5.06
C LYS A 236 1.63 3.89 -6.32
N PRO A 237 1.07 3.98 -7.56
CA PRO A 237 1.88 4.11 -8.77
C PRO A 237 2.62 5.46 -8.87
N LEU A 238 2.33 6.41 -7.99
CA LEU A 238 3.00 7.70 -7.95
C LEU A 238 4.36 7.66 -7.24
N ASN A 239 4.80 6.50 -6.73
CA ASN A 239 6.14 6.28 -6.16
C ASN A 239 6.51 7.24 -5.01
N TYR A 240 5.54 7.67 -4.21
CA TYR A 240 5.83 8.35 -2.94
C TYR A 240 6.32 7.34 -1.89
N THR A 241 7.18 7.79 -0.97
CA THR A 241 7.62 6.93 0.14
C THR A 241 6.42 6.55 1.02
N GLY A 242 6.41 5.32 1.54
CA GLY A 242 5.30 4.84 2.35
C GLY A 242 5.10 5.67 3.64
N LYS A 243 6.17 6.20 4.25
CA LYS A 243 6.10 7.10 5.41
C LYS A 243 5.31 8.37 5.09
N THR A 244 5.68 9.04 4.00
CA THR A 244 5.06 10.31 3.60
C THR A 244 3.60 10.09 3.20
N LEU A 245 3.32 9.06 2.39
CA LEU A 245 1.96 8.72 1.99
C LEU A 245 1.07 8.37 3.20
N TRP A 246 1.61 7.61 4.16
CA TRP A 246 0.90 7.28 5.40
C TRP A 246 0.47 8.54 6.16
N GLY A 247 1.38 9.52 6.31
CA GLY A 247 1.09 10.79 6.97
C GLY A 247 -0.03 11.58 6.29
N TRP A 248 0.03 11.71 4.96
CA TRP A 248 -1.01 12.42 4.20
C TRP A 248 -2.37 11.76 4.30
N LEU A 249 -2.44 10.43 4.16
CA LEU A 249 -3.69 9.67 4.29
C LEU A 249 -4.23 9.74 5.71
N LYS A 250 -3.37 9.61 6.74
CA LYS A 250 -3.76 9.73 8.14
C LYS A 250 -4.42 11.07 8.43
N ASN A 251 -3.78 12.17 8.04
CA ASN A 251 -4.28 13.51 8.31
C ASN A 251 -5.54 13.82 7.49
N THR A 252 -5.58 13.39 6.23
CA THR A 252 -6.73 13.69 5.35
C THR A 252 -7.97 12.89 5.71
N TYR A 253 -7.82 11.61 6.07
CA TYR A 253 -8.94 10.72 6.41
C TYR A 253 -9.21 10.60 7.91
N SER A 254 -8.37 11.18 8.78
CA SER A 254 -8.43 10.94 10.24
C SER A 254 -8.41 9.44 10.56
N ALA A 255 -7.65 8.67 9.78
CA ALA A 255 -7.68 7.22 9.82
C ALA A 255 -6.83 6.66 10.98
N SER A 256 -7.34 5.62 11.63
CA SER A 256 -6.56 4.84 12.60
C SER A 256 -5.42 4.08 11.91
N ASP A 257 -4.36 3.77 12.65
CA ASP A 257 -3.21 3.03 12.09
C ASP A 257 -3.60 1.62 11.60
N LYS A 258 -4.60 0.99 12.25
CA LYS A 258 -5.21 -0.28 11.78
C LYS A 258 -5.85 -0.12 10.40
N ASN A 259 -6.65 0.92 10.20
CA ASN A 259 -7.35 1.13 8.94
C ASN A 259 -6.38 1.52 7.81
N LEU A 260 -5.34 2.30 8.11
CA LEU A 260 -4.24 2.57 7.18
C LEU A 260 -3.49 1.30 6.78
N ALA A 261 -3.13 0.46 7.75
CA ALA A 261 -2.45 -0.82 7.45
C ALA A 261 -3.30 -1.70 6.51
N LYS A 262 -4.62 -1.78 6.72
CA LYS A 262 -5.54 -2.47 5.83
C LYS A 262 -5.62 -1.84 4.44
N ALA A 263 -5.67 -0.50 4.35
CA ALA A 263 -5.71 0.21 3.07
C ALA A 263 -4.42 0.01 2.25
N PHE A 264 -3.25 0.08 2.89
CA PHE A 264 -1.98 -0.25 2.24
C PHE A 264 -1.95 -1.71 1.80
N LYS A 265 -2.48 -2.64 2.62
CA LYS A 265 -2.58 -4.04 2.21
C LYS A 265 -3.48 -4.22 0.98
N ALA A 266 -4.63 -3.54 0.94
CA ALA A 266 -5.56 -3.56 -0.20
C ALA A 266 -4.95 -2.93 -1.46
N ALA A 267 -4.11 -1.90 -1.32
CA ALA A 267 -3.32 -1.34 -2.41
C ALA A 267 -2.17 -2.26 -2.87
N GLY A 268 -1.96 -3.41 -2.21
CA GLY A 268 -0.97 -4.42 -2.60
C GLY A 268 0.42 -4.20 -2.01
N TYR A 269 0.54 -3.54 -0.85
CA TYR A 269 1.78 -3.59 -0.06
C TYR A 269 1.86 -4.93 0.70
N SER A 270 3.06 -5.48 0.85
CA SER A 270 3.30 -6.65 1.69
C SER A 270 3.29 -6.26 3.18
N TRP A 271 3.05 -7.23 4.07
CA TRP A 271 3.10 -6.97 5.51
C TRP A 271 4.50 -6.57 5.99
N ASN A 272 5.57 -7.00 5.31
CA ASN A 272 6.93 -6.53 5.56
C ASN A 272 7.06 -5.04 5.25
N GLN A 273 6.57 -4.59 4.08
CA GLN A 273 6.57 -3.17 3.71
C GLN A 273 5.75 -2.34 4.69
N ILE A 274 4.55 -2.81 5.05
CA ILE A 274 3.68 -2.12 6.02
C ILE A 274 4.37 -2.00 7.38
N THR A 275 5.04 -3.05 7.85
CA THR A 275 5.77 -3.01 9.13
C THR A 275 6.96 -2.05 9.08
N GLY A 276 7.68 -2.02 7.96
CA GLY A 276 8.73 -1.01 7.72
C GLY A 276 8.18 0.42 7.72
N ILE A 277 7.00 0.65 7.11
CA ILE A 277 6.32 1.94 7.14
C ILE A 277 5.93 2.32 8.57
N LEU A 278 5.37 1.39 9.35
CA LEU A 278 5.03 1.61 10.77
C LEU A 278 6.26 2.08 11.56
N LYS A 279 7.41 1.44 11.36
CA LYS A 279 8.67 1.88 11.97
C LYS A 279 9.08 3.28 11.50
N ALA A 280 9.02 3.53 10.19
CA ALA A 280 9.41 4.81 9.60
C ALA A 280 8.53 5.99 10.07
N VAL A 281 7.25 5.74 10.40
CA VAL A 281 6.35 6.73 11.02
C VAL A 281 6.49 6.79 12.55
N GLY A 282 7.55 6.21 13.12
CA GLY A 282 7.91 6.34 14.53
C GLY A 282 7.25 5.34 15.47
N LYS A 283 6.63 4.26 14.97
CA LYS A 283 6.09 3.22 15.86
C LYS A 283 7.22 2.39 16.44
N ASN A 284 7.22 2.24 17.76
CA ASN A 284 8.01 1.20 18.42
C ASN A 284 7.45 -0.20 18.10
N ALA A 285 8.23 -1.25 18.40
CA ALA A 285 7.88 -2.62 18.05
C ALA A 285 6.53 -3.07 18.65
N THR A 286 6.20 -2.66 19.88
CA THR A 286 4.94 -3.01 20.55
C THR A 286 3.75 -2.38 19.84
N ALA A 287 3.83 -1.10 19.49
CA ALA A 287 2.79 -0.39 18.76
C ALA A 287 2.61 -1.00 17.36
N ALA A 288 3.71 -1.28 16.64
CA ALA A 288 3.66 -1.94 15.35
C ALA A 288 2.99 -3.32 15.43
N ALA A 289 3.41 -4.16 16.39
CA ALA A 289 2.81 -5.48 16.64
C ALA A 289 1.31 -5.40 16.96
N THR A 290 0.89 -4.37 17.71
CA THR A 290 -0.51 -4.14 18.05
C THR A 290 -1.32 -3.80 16.80
N VAL A 291 -0.83 -2.88 15.96
CA VAL A 291 -1.47 -2.55 14.68
C VAL A 291 -1.58 -3.79 13.78
N LEU A 292 -0.51 -4.59 13.68
CA LEU A 292 -0.52 -5.82 12.92
C LEU A 292 -1.56 -6.81 13.44
N LYS A 293 -1.64 -7.02 14.77
CA LYS A 293 -2.61 -7.94 15.37
C LYS A 293 -4.06 -7.47 15.17
N GLN A 294 -4.29 -6.16 15.18
CA GLN A 294 -5.60 -5.58 14.91
C GLN A 294 -5.98 -5.63 13.42
N ALA A 295 -5.00 -5.54 12.52
CA ALA A 295 -5.22 -5.54 11.08
C ALA A 295 -5.34 -6.96 10.51
N ILE A 296 -4.67 -7.95 11.11
CA ILE A 296 -4.59 -9.34 10.67
C ILE A 296 -5.22 -10.24 11.76
N THR A 297 -6.46 -10.67 11.54
CA THR A 297 -7.24 -11.46 12.52
C THR A 297 -6.53 -12.75 12.92
N SER A 298 -6.00 -13.49 11.95
CA SER A 298 -5.30 -14.76 12.13
C SER A 298 -3.79 -14.62 12.42
N LEU A 299 -3.30 -13.43 12.77
CA LEU A 299 -1.88 -13.23 13.01
C LEU A 299 -1.37 -14.10 14.14
N THR A 300 -0.40 -14.95 13.83
CA THR A 300 0.32 -15.76 14.81
C THR A 300 1.51 -15.00 15.37
N ARG A 301 1.98 -15.42 16.56
CA ARG A 301 3.17 -14.85 17.18
C ARG A 301 4.40 -14.95 16.26
N SER A 302 4.59 -16.09 15.58
CA SER A 302 5.73 -16.32 14.70
C SER A 302 5.68 -15.47 13.42
N GLN A 303 4.49 -15.25 12.86
CA GLN A 303 4.30 -14.30 11.74
C GLN A 303 4.65 -12.88 12.16
N CYS A 304 4.13 -12.44 13.32
CA CYS A 304 4.43 -11.11 13.84
C CYS A 304 5.94 -10.92 14.09
N GLU A 305 6.60 -11.94 14.65
CA GLU A 305 8.05 -11.94 14.84
C GLU A 305 8.81 -11.73 13.52
N ARG A 306 8.44 -12.49 12.47
CA ARG A 306 9.06 -12.35 11.14
C ARG A 306 8.88 -10.95 10.57
N PHE A 307 7.69 -10.37 10.68
CA PHE A 307 7.42 -9.02 10.18
C PHE A 307 8.24 -7.96 10.91
N LEU A 308 8.35 -8.06 12.24
CA LEU A 308 9.16 -7.13 13.02
C LEU A 308 10.67 -7.29 12.74
N LYS A 309 11.14 -8.52 12.57
CA LYS A 309 12.53 -8.81 12.14
C LYS A 309 12.82 -8.19 10.77
N ALA A 310 11.91 -8.34 9.82
CA ALA A 310 12.05 -7.76 8.48
C ALA A 310 12.05 -6.22 8.47
N ALA A 311 11.47 -5.58 9.49
CA ALA A 311 11.56 -4.14 9.71
C ALA A 311 12.78 -3.71 10.55
N SER A 312 13.70 -4.64 10.85
CA SER A 312 14.92 -4.42 11.60
C SER A 312 14.69 -3.87 13.01
N TYR A 313 13.63 -4.29 13.70
CA TYR A 313 13.55 -4.08 15.16
C TYR A 313 14.55 -5.01 15.88
N THR A 314 15.09 -4.58 17.02
CA THR A 314 16.07 -5.39 17.76
C THR A 314 15.41 -6.60 18.43
N THR A 315 16.16 -7.68 18.68
CA THR A 315 15.67 -8.89 19.35
C THR A 315 14.97 -8.59 20.68
N SER A 316 15.51 -7.65 21.47
CA SER A 316 14.91 -7.20 22.73
C SER A 316 13.55 -6.52 22.51
N GLN A 317 13.48 -5.55 21.57
CA GLN A 317 12.24 -4.87 21.21
C GLN A 317 11.17 -5.84 20.72
N ILE A 318 11.55 -6.81 19.88
CA ILE A 318 10.66 -7.84 19.35
C ILE A 318 10.14 -8.72 20.48
N THR A 319 11.02 -9.20 21.36
CA THR A 319 10.62 -10.05 22.49
C THR A 319 9.63 -9.34 23.41
N ALA A 320 9.91 -8.07 23.75
CA ALA A 320 9.02 -7.23 24.54
C ALA A 320 7.66 -7.05 23.84
N ALA A 321 7.65 -6.70 22.55
CA ALA A 321 6.43 -6.51 21.76
C ALA A 321 5.58 -7.79 21.69
N LEU A 322 6.19 -8.94 21.40
CA LEU A 322 5.47 -10.20 21.30
C LEU A 322 4.88 -10.62 22.66
N ASN A 323 5.60 -10.40 23.75
CA ASN A 323 5.06 -10.62 25.10
C ASN A 323 3.94 -9.64 25.42
N ALA A 324 4.05 -8.39 24.98
CA ALA A 324 3.06 -7.35 25.20
C ALA A 324 1.77 -7.55 24.39
N VAL A 325 1.83 -8.16 23.20
CA VAL A 325 0.65 -8.35 22.34
C VAL A 325 0.07 -9.76 22.48
N PHE A 326 0.91 -10.79 22.50
CA PHE A 326 0.48 -12.19 22.52
C PHE A 326 0.59 -12.85 23.90
N GLY A 327 1.29 -12.22 24.85
CA GLY A 327 1.44 -12.73 26.21
C GLY A 327 0.25 -12.44 27.13
N GLN A 328 -0.92 -12.03 26.60
CA GLN A 328 -2.12 -11.82 27.41
C GLN A 328 -2.52 -13.07 28.18
N VAL A 329 -2.40 -14.28 27.63
CA VAL A 329 -2.64 -15.51 28.39
C VAL A 329 -1.72 -15.62 29.60
N ARG A 330 -0.42 -15.33 29.45
CA ARG A 330 0.53 -15.31 30.59
C ARG A 330 0.24 -14.21 31.60
N ARG A 331 -0.24 -13.04 31.16
CA ARG A 331 -0.57 -11.91 32.06
C ARG A 331 -1.91 -12.08 32.75
N THR A 332 -2.91 -12.62 32.08
CA THR A 332 -4.18 -13.02 32.68
C THR A 332 -3.93 -14.13 33.69
N VAL A 333 -3.15 -15.16 33.35
CA VAL A 333 -2.71 -16.16 34.33
C VAL A 333 -1.96 -15.50 35.49
N ARG A 334 -0.99 -14.60 35.25
CA ARG A 334 -0.26 -13.92 36.33
C ARG A 334 -1.14 -12.98 37.16
N ARG A 335 -2.12 -12.28 36.56
CA ARG A 335 -3.07 -11.41 37.27
C ARG A 335 -4.05 -12.23 38.09
N THR A 336 -4.65 -13.26 37.49
CA THR A 336 -5.52 -14.21 38.17
C THR A 336 -4.77 -14.87 39.31
N VAL A 337 -3.53 -15.30 39.09
CA VAL A 337 -2.67 -15.86 40.14
C VAL A 337 -2.32 -14.83 41.21
N ARG A 338 -2.11 -13.55 40.86
CA ARG A 338 -1.85 -12.48 41.86
C ARG A 338 -3.11 -12.07 42.63
N SER A 339 -4.29 -12.16 42.02
CA SER A 339 -5.57 -11.93 42.70
C SER A 339 -5.99 -13.13 43.55
N THR A 340 -5.70 -14.37 43.13
CA THR A 340 -5.93 -15.58 43.95
C THR A 340 -4.85 -15.79 45.00
N GLY A 341 -3.62 -15.33 44.75
CA GLY A 341 -2.50 -15.43 45.70
C GLY A 341 -2.63 -14.51 46.91
N ARG A 342 -3.49 -13.48 46.85
CA ARG A 342 -3.93 -12.73 48.04
C ARG A 342 -4.97 -13.47 48.88
N ALA A 343 -5.63 -14.51 48.33
CA ALA A 343 -6.55 -15.40 49.02
C ALA A 343 -5.91 -16.76 49.37
N ALA A 344 -4.57 -16.85 49.37
CA ALA A 344 -3.82 -18.10 49.47
C ALA A 344 -3.98 -18.85 50.80
N ALA A 345 -4.36 -18.16 51.88
CA ALA A 345 -4.77 -18.80 53.13
C ALA A 345 -6.20 -19.33 52.97
N GLY A 346 -6.36 -20.53 52.38
CA GLY A 346 -7.66 -21.18 52.20
C GLY A 346 -7.94 -21.79 50.82
N MET A 347 -6.99 -21.77 49.88
CA MET A 347 -7.21 -22.41 48.57
C MET A 347 -7.34 -23.93 48.69
N SER A 348 -8.40 -24.49 48.11
CA SER A 348 -8.56 -25.95 48.00
C SER A 348 -7.45 -26.57 47.15
N ALA A 349 -7.15 -27.86 47.39
CA ALA A 349 -6.16 -28.60 46.61
C ALA A 349 -6.43 -28.53 45.09
N HIS A 350 -7.71 -28.53 44.70
CA HIS A 350 -8.11 -28.37 43.30
C HIS A 350 -7.74 -26.98 42.73
N ALA A 351 -7.95 -25.91 43.49
CA ALA A 351 -7.61 -24.56 43.04
C ALA A 351 -6.09 -24.35 42.90
N LEU A 352 -5.29 -24.97 43.77
CA LEU A 352 -3.83 -24.99 43.66
C LEU A 352 -3.37 -25.77 42.43
N TYR A 353 -3.97 -26.95 42.20
CA TYR A 353 -3.74 -27.76 41.01
C TYR A 353 -4.01 -26.98 39.72
N ASP A 354 -5.15 -26.30 39.64
CA ASP A 354 -5.53 -25.51 38.46
C ASP A 354 -4.60 -24.32 38.22
N SER A 355 -4.13 -23.70 39.29
CA SER A 355 -3.18 -22.60 39.21
C SER A 355 -1.82 -23.08 38.69
N TYR A 356 -1.35 -24.23 39.17
CA TYR A 356 -0.14 -24.85 38.69
C TYR A 356 -0.24 -25.32 37.23
N PHE A 357 -1.30 -26.05 36.87
CA PHE A 357 -1.47 -26.55 35.50
C PHE A 357 -1.75 -25.46 34.46
N ARG A 358 -2.22 -24.29 34.88
CA ARG A 358 -2.23 -23.09 34.01
C ARG A 358 -0.83 -22.67 33.57
N LEU A 359 0.19 -22.81 34.43
CA LEU A 359 1.58 -22.54 34.08
C LEU A 359 2.14 -23.65 33.18
N VAL A 360 1.90 -24.90 33.55
CA VAL A 360 2.37 -26.09 32.81
C VAL A 360 1.86 -26.08 31.37
N LYS A 361 0.58 -25.81 31.14
CA LYS A 361 -0.03 -25.86 29.79
C LYS A 361 0.17 -24.61 28.94
N ALA A 362 0.76 -23.55 29.50
CA ALA A 362 0.86 -22.27 28.82
C ALA A 362 1.67 -22.36 27.51
N GLY A 363 0.98 -22.24 26.37
CA GLY A 363 1.59 -22.30 25.04
C GLY A 363 1.92 -23.72 24.55
N ALA A 364 1.45 -24.76 25.24
CA ALA A 364 1.59 -26.14 24.80
C ALA A 364 0.60 -26.42 23.66
N GLY A 365 1.13 -26.70 22.46
CA GLY A 365 0.35 -27.29 21.37
C GLY A 365 0.14 -28.78 21.66
N MET A 366 -1.10 -29.25 21.58
CA MET A 366 -1.47 -30.64 21.91
C MET A 366 -1.61 -31.48 20.64
N SER A 367 -1.02 -32.68 20.67
CA SER A 367 -1.07 -33.68 19.60
C SER A 367 -1.71 -34.97 20.12
N ARG A 368 -2.29 -35.76 19.22
CA ARG A 368 -2.72 -37.13 19.54
C ARG A 368 -1.53 -38.08 19.47
N ILE A 369 -1.61 -39.19 20.19
CA ILE A 369 -0.67 -40.31 20.03
C ILE A 369 -0.84 -40.90 18.63
N ASN A 370 0.26 -41.21 17.95
CA ASN A 370 0.27 -41.83 16.63
C ASN A 370 -0.42 -43.20 16.63
N GLY A 371 -1.06 -43.58 15.50
CA GLY A 371 -1.74 -44.86 15.33
C GLY A 371 -0.87 -46.09 15.67
N LYS A 372 0.40 -46.11 15.24
CA LYS A 372 1.34 -47.20 15.54
C LYS A 372 1.54 -47.37 17.04
N LEU A 373 1.84 -46.27 17.75
CA LEU A 373 2.02 -46.31 19.21
C LEU A 373 0.73 -46.61 19.96
N LYS A 374 -0.44 -46.22 19.44
CA LYS A 374 -1.73 -46.63 20.01
C LYS A 374 -1.93 -48.14 19.92
N ALA A 375 -1.56 -48.76 18.81
CA ALA A 375 -1.62 -50.21 18.66
C ALA A 375 -0.66 -50.91 19.64
N ALA A 376 0.57 -50.42 19.77
CA ALA A 376 1.53 -50.94 20.75
C ALA A 376 1.03 -50.79 22.21
N LEU A 377 0.42 -49.64 22.56
CA LEU A 377 -0.19 -49.44 23.88
C LEU A 377 -1.34 -50.43 24.12
N LEU A 378 -2.19 -50.68 23.12
CA LEU A 378 -3.26 -51.66 23.21
C LEU A 378 -2.71 -53.08 23.40
N ALA A 379 -1.70 -53.47 22.62
CA ALA A 379 -1.03 -54.77 22.74
C ALA A 379 -0.37 -54.95 24.12
N ALA A 380 0.14 -53.86 24.71
CA ALA A 380 0.66 -53.85 26.07
C ALA A 380 -0.42 -53.94 27.16
N GLY A 381 -1.70 -54.03 26.81
CA GLY A 381 -2.81 -54.13 27.77
C GLY A 381 -3.25 -52.79 28.38
N ILE A 382 -2.88 -51.66 27.77
CA ILE A 382 -3.34 -50.34 28.20
C ILE A 382 -4.80 -50.13 27.75
N ASN A 383 -5.62 -49.56 28.62
CA ASN A 383 -7.05 -49.39 28.35
C ASN A 383 -7.30 -48.48 27.11
N ARG A 384 -8.12 -48.97 26.18
CA ARG A 384 -8.47 -48.27 24.93
C ARG A 384 -9.01 -46.85 25.15
N ALA A 385 -9.83 -46.64 26.17
CA ALA A 385 -10.41 -45.33 26.46
C ALA A 385 -9.34 -44.31 26.89
N ASP A 386 -8.25 -44.75 27.50
CA ASP A 386 -7.16 -43.87 27.94
C ASP A 386 -6.33 -43.45 26.73
N ILE A 387 -5.99 -44.42 25.87
CA ILE A 387 -5.25 -44.21 24.63
C ILE A 387 -5.96 -43.22 23.69
N LEU A 388 -7.29 -43.30 23.61
CA LEU A 388 -8.07 -42.45 22.71
C LEU A 388 -8.24 -41.02 23.22
N ARG A 389 -8.31 -40.82 24.55
CA ARG A 389 -8.52 -39.50 25.16
C ARG A 389 -7.24 -38.73 25.37
N VAL A 390 -6.12 -39.42 25.54
CA VAL A 390 -4.85 -38.78 25.84
C VAL A 390 -4.34 -37.92 24.70
N LYS A 391 -3.94 -36.70 25.06
CA LYS A 391 -3.20 -35.78 24.21
C LYS A 391 -1.86 -35.48 24.86
N ILE A 392 -0.85 -35.22 24.03
CA ILE A 392 0.50 -34.93 24.46
C ILE A 392 0.92 -33.54 23.99
N GLY A 393 1.72 -32.81 24.77
CA GLY A 393 2.18 -31.49 24.39
C GLY A 393 3.53 -31.13 25.00
N TYR A 394 4.23 -30.20 24.38
CA TYR A 394 5.49 -29.68 24.92
C TYR A 394 5.20 -28.53 25.90
N SER A 395 5.72 -28.64 27.13
CA SER A 395 5.69 -27.57 28.11
C SER A 395 7.06 -26.89 28.25
N ALA A 396 7.13 -25.64 27.84
CA ALA A 396 8.30 -24.78 28.10
C ALA A 396 8.49 -24.51 29.61
N TYR A 397 7.40 -24.54 30.39
CA TYR A 397 7.46 -24.39 31.84
C TYR A 397 8.17 -25.60 32.47
N LEU A 398 7.79 -26.83 32.12
CA LEU A 398 8.45 -28.04 32.64
C LEU A 398 9.89 -28.11 32.17
N ALA A 399 10.17 -27.83 30.90
CA ALA A 399 11.55 -27.79 30.38
C ALA A 399 12.49 -26.93 31.24
N LYS A 400 12.00 -25.77 31.71
CA LYS A 400 12.76 -24.87 32.60
C LYS A 400 12.73 -25.31 34.06
N SER A 401 11.56 -25.62 34.60
CA SER A 401 11.35 -25.84 36.04
C SER A 401 11.83 -27.21 36.53
N THR A 402 12.01 -28.18 35.64
CA THR A 402 12.45 -29.55 35.96
C THR A 402 13.81 -29.88 35.36
N GLY A 403 14.46 -28.93 34.69
CA GLY A 403 15.69 -29.18 33.93
C GLY A 403 15.50 -30.20 32.81
N GLY A 404 14.29 -30.34 32.26
CA GLY A 404 14.03 -31.30 31.20
C GLY A 404 13.73 -32.72 31.66
N LYS A 405 13.58 -32.98 32.97
CA LYS A 405 13.61 -34.33 33.55
C LYS A 405 12.25 -34.92 33.94
N VAL A 406 11.19 -34.12 33.95
CA VAL A 406 9.89 -34.54 34.50
C VAL A 406 8.78 -34.10 33.55
N ALA A 407 7.98 -35.08 33.12
CA ALA A 407 6.68 -34.86 32.48
C ALA A 407 5.58 -34.77 33.56
N MET A 408 4.42 -34.26 33.19
CA MET A 408 3.29 -34.20 34.13
C MET A 408 1.96 -34.35 33.40
N THR A 409 1.00 -34.97 34.09
CA THR A 409 -0.34 -35.25 33.56
C THR A 409 -1.43 -34.37 34.17
N ASP A 410 -2.12 -33.61 33.32
CA ASP A 410 -3.41 -32.95 33.61
C ASP A 410 -4.56 -33.82 33.12
N CYS A 411 -4.83 -34.88 33.87
CA CYS A 411 -5.82 -35.91 33.56
C CYS A 411 -5.60 -36.58 32.19
N ASN A 412 -6.20 -36.07 31.11
CA ASN A 412 -6.04 -36.60 29.75
C ASN A 412 -4.98 -35.85 28.92
N ASN A 413 -4.29 -34.87 29.51
CA ASN A 413 -3.28 -34.07 28.81
C ASN A 413 -1.92 -34.29 29.46
N ILE A 414 -1.00 -34.92 28.74
CA ILE A 414 0.35 -35.17 29.21
C ILE A 414 1.27 -34.08 28.65
N TYR A 415 2.05 -33.45 29.53
CA TYR A 415 2.99 -32.41 29.17
C TYR A 415 4.42 -32.91 29.33
N PHE A 416 5.14 -33.01 28.22
CA PHE A 416 6.55 -33.37 28.23
C PHE A 416 7.44 -32.14 28.24
N PRO A 417 8.60 -32.20 28.92
CA PRO A 417 9.55 -31.10 28.94
C PRO A 417 10.48 -31.08 27.71
N ARG A 418 10.29 -32.01 26.76
CA ARG A 418 11.16 -32.26 25.61
C ARG A 418 10.37 -32.28 24.29
N ARG A 419 10.76 -31.43 23.33
CA ARG A 419 10.06 -31.29 22.04
C ARG A 419 10.23 -32.51 21.15
N ASP A 420 11.41 -33.10 21.18
CA ASP A 420 11.78 -34.30 20.44
C ASP A 420 10.93 -35.51 20.88
N VAL A 421 10.69 -35.68 22.18
CA VAL A 421 9.81 -36.72 22.72
C VAL A 421 8.37 -36.55 22.22
N VAL A 422 7.80 -35.34 22.32
CA VAL A 422 6.44 -35.06 21.83
C VAL A 422 6.32 -35.33 20.34
N ARG A 423 7.34 -34.93 19.56
CA ARG A 423 7.38 -35.18 18.13
C ARG A 423 7.42 -36.67 17.83
N ALA A 424 8.28 -37.43 18.51
CA ALA A 424 8.42 -38.86 18.31
C ALA A 424 7.10 -39.59 18.59
N ILE A 425 6.44 -39.28 19.72
CA ILE A 425 5.15 -39.90 20.06
C ILE A 425 4.04 -39.50 19.06
N ALA A 426 4.02 -38.24 18.60
CA ALA A 426 3.05 -37.79 17.61
C ALA A 426 3.27 -38.41 16.22
N GLN A 427 4.51 -38.71 15.87
CA GLN A 427 4.91 -39.30 14.59
C GLN A 427 4.98 -40.83 14.61
N GLY A 428 4.95 -41.44 15.80
CA GLY A 428 5.08 -42.88 15.96
C GLY A 428 6.50 -43.40 15.76
N THR A 429 7.51 -42.55 15.96
CA THR A 429 8.92 -42.94 15.86
C THR A 429 9.47 -43.35 17.22
N ASN A 430 10.54 -44.14 17.22
CA ASN A 430 11.19 -44.62 18.43
C ASN A 430 11.72 -43.45 19.30
N PHE A 431 11.61 -43.58 20.62
CA PHE A 431 12.16 -42.62 21.59
C PHE A 431 12.74 -43.36 22.81
N ARG A 432 13.93 -42.96 23.25
CA ARG A 432 14.77 -43.72 24.21
C ARG A 432 14.15 -43.99 25.60
N ASN A 433 12.98 -43.46 25.92
CA ASN A 433 12.39 -43.59 27.25
C ASN A 433 10.87 -43.77 27.19
N HIS A 434 10.45 -44.94 26.69
CA HIS A 434 9.04 -45.36 26.66
C HIS A 434 8.39 -45.35 28.04
N TRP A 435 9.18 -45.59 29.09
CA TRP A 435 8.73 -45.57 30.48
C TRP A 435 8.06 -44.26 30.85
N TRP A 436 8.57 -43.10 30.39
CA TRP A 436 7.90 -41.81 30.64
C TRP A 436 6.48 -41.77 30.11
N LEU A 437 6.22 -42.26 28.89
CA LEU A 437 4.86 -42.26 28.36
C LEU A 437 3.97 -43.18 29.20
N LEU A 438 4.44 -44.38 29.54
CA LEU A 438 3.67 -45.34 30.31
C LEU A 438 3.38 -44.88 31.74
N HIS A 439 4.35 -44.22 32.38
CA HIS A 439 4.20 -43.60 33.70
C HIS A 439 3.08 -42.54 33.68
N GLU A 440 3.12 -41.62 32.72
CA GLU A 440 2.08 -40.59 32.58
C GLU A 440 0.69 -41.17 32.19
N MET A 441 0.66 -42.28 31.46
CA MET A 441 -0.57 -43.04 31.24
C MET A 441 -1.13 -43.63 32.55
N GLY A 442 -0.26 -43.98 33.50
CA GLY A 442 -0.65 -44.38 34.86
C GLY A 442 -1.42 -43.28 35.59
N HIS A 443 -0.97 -42.03 35.49
CA HIS A 443 -1.72 -40.88 36.02
C HIS A 443 -3.05 -40.64 35.31
N THR A 444 -3.11 -40.89 33.99
CA THR A 444 -4.37 -40.82 33.24
C THR A 444 -5.39 -41.83 33.81
N LYS A 445 -4.95 -43.06 34.10
CA LYS A 445 -5.79 -44.08 34.75
C LYS A 445 -6.24 -43.64 36.15
N GLN A 446 -5.34 -43.12 36.97
CA GLN A 446 -5.68 -42.58 38.29
C GLN A 446 -6.69 -41.43 38.21
N CYS A 447 -6.62 -40.60 37.17
CA CYS A 447 -7.59 -39.54 36.98
C CYS A 447 -9.02 -40.07 36.82
N ARG A 448 -9.19 -41.19 36.11
CA ARG A 448 -10.53 -41.77 35.89
C ARG A 448 -11.23 -42.23 37.16
N GLN A 449 -10.46 -42.63 38.18
CA GLN A 449 -11.01 -43.14 39.44
C GLN A 449 -11.72 -42.05 40.28
N GLY A 450 -11.61 -40.77 39.93
CA GLY A 450 -12.34 -39.71 40.64
C GLY A 450 -12.51 -38.42 39.84
N GLY A 451 -12.38 -38.50 38.52
CA GLY A 451 -12.29 -37.34 37.65
C GLY A 451 -11.10 -36.42 37.96
N ARG A 452 -11.03 -35.31 37.21
CA ARG A 452 -9.94 -34.34 37.33
C ARG A 452 -9.88 -33.67 38.70
N GLN A 453 -11.02 -33.40 39.34
CA GLN A 453 -11.06 -32.79 40.67
C GLN A 453 -10.63 -33.75 41.77
N GLY A 454 -11.09 -35.01 41.73
CA GLY A 454 -10.64 -36.04 42.67
C GLY A 454 -9.15 -36.33 42.51
N PHE A 455 -8.68 -36.39 41.26
CA PHE A 455 -7.25 -36.49 40.94
C PHE A 455 -6.46 -35.31 41.54
N ALA A 456 -6.87 -34.08 41.23
CA ALA A 456 -6.24 -32.88 41.74
C ALA A 456 -6.19 -32.83 43.27
N THR A 457 -7.27 -33.24 43.92
CA THR A 457 -7.35 -33.28 45.38
C THR A 457 -6.36 -34.30 45.94
N ARG A 458 -6.34 -35.54 45.44
CA ARG A 458 -5.35 -36.55 45.86
C ARG A 458 -3.91 -36.09 45.62
N TRP A 459 -3.67 -35.42 44.51
CA TRP A 459 -2.32 -35.04 44.09
C TRP A 459 -1.77 -33.82 44.86
N PHE A 460 -2.63 -32.88 45.26
CA PHE A 460 -2.21 -31.64 45.92
C PHE A 460 -2.50 -31.60 47.44
N LYS A 461 -3.27 -32.57 47.97
CA LYS A 461 -3.60 -32.65 49.41
C LYS A 461 -2.34 -32.74 50.27
N GLU A 462 -1.34 -33.52 49.85
CA GLU A 462 -0.15 -33.83 50.65
C GLU A 462 1.07 -32.95 50.37
N LEU A 463 0.95 -31.97 49.47
CA LEU A 463 2.06 -31.05 49.20
C LEU A 463 2.45 -30.29 50.49
N ASN A 464 3.76 -30.15 50.70
CA ASN A 464 4.32 -29.36 51.80
C ASN A 464 3.77 -27.92 51.77
N GLY A 465 3.50 -27.34 52.95
CA GLY A 465 2.98 -25.97 53.11
C GLY A 465 3.78 -24.90 52.36
N THR A 466 5.12 -25.01 52.33
CA THR A 466 6.02 -24.13 51.57
C THR A 466 5.77 -24.24 50.07
N VAL A 467 5.63 -25.46 49.54
CA VAL A 467 5.34 -25.69 48.12
C VAL A 467 3.97 -25.15 47.76
N LYS A 468 2.95 -25.41 48.59
CA LYS A 468 1.61 -24.83 48.45
C LYS A 468 1.65 -23.30 48.46
N GLY A 469 2.39 -22.70 49.39
CA GLY A 469 2.57 -21.25 49.49
C GLY A 469 3.28 -20.64 48.28
N GLN A 470 4.29 -21.32 47.72
CA GLN A 470 4.96 -20.87 46.50
C GLN A 470 4.05 -20.96 45.27
N ILE A 471 3.29 -22.05 45.12
CA ILE A 471 2.28 -22.21 44.05
C ILE A 471 1.21 -21.11 44.19
N ALA A 472 0.70 -20.90 45.40
CA ALA A 472 -0.33 -19.90 45.67
C ALA A 472 0.17 -18.47 45.40
N ALA A 473 1.44 -18.18 45.70
CA ALA A 473 2.10 -16.93 45.37
C ALA A 473 2.46 -16.79 43.87
N GLY A 474 2.19 -17.80 43.04
CA GLY A 474 2.54 -17.80 41.62
C GLY A 474 4.04 -17.82 41.34
N LYS A 475 4.84 -18.25 42.32
CA LYS A 475 6.28 -18.41 42.15
C LYS A 475 6.54 -19.62 41.26
N THR A 476 7.64 -19.60 40.53
CA THR A 476 8.12 -20.81 39.86
C THR A 476 8.49 -21.81 40.95
N VAL A 477 7.84 -22.95 40.95
CA VAL A 477 8.20 -24.07 41.82
C VAL A 477 8.92 -25.10 40.98
N ASN A 478 9.96 -25.71 41.54
CA ASN A 478 10.63 -26.83 40.91
C ASN A 478 9.60 -27.94 40.68
N GLY A 479 9.31 -28.24 39.41
CA GLY A 479 8.30 -29.24 39.06
C GLY A 479 8.67 -30.64 39.56
N LYS A 480 9.97 -30.93 39.74
CA LYS A 480 10.45 -32.17 40.37
C LYS A 480 10.06 -32.24 41.84
N THR A 481 10.13 -31.14 42.57
CA THR A 481 9.69 -31.09 43.99
C THR A 481 8.19 -31.36 44.12
N ILE A 482 7.37 -30.88 43.17
CA ILE A 482 5.94 -31.15 43.18
C ILE A 482 5.69 -32.62 42.79
N HIS A 483 6.35 -33.09 41.72
CA HIS A 483 6.25 -34.47 41.23
C HIS A 483 6.64 -35.50 42.29
N ASP A 484 7.84 -35.39 42.87
CA ASP A 484 8.36 -36.39 43.80
C ASP A 484 7.62 -36.42 45.15
N ALA A 485 6.91 -35.35 45.49
CA ALA A 485 6.14 -35.26 46.72
C ALA A 485 4.77 -35.97 46.62
N MET A 486 4.46 -36.60 45.48
CA MET A 486 3.13 -37.15 45.22
C MET A 486 3.05 -38.63 45.63
N PRO A 487 2.07 -39.03 46.47
CA PRO A 487 1.87 -40.44 46.84
C PRO A 487 1.51 -41.35 45.65
N LEU A 488 0.96 -40.74 44.59
CA LEU A 488 0.49 -41.44 43.40
C LEU A 488 1.61 -41.84 42.43
N GLU A 489 2.84 -41.35 42.61
CA GLU A 489 4.00 -41.67 41.75
C GLU A 489 4.33 -43.15 41.78
N ARG A 490 4.35 -43.78 42.96
CA ARG A 490 4.66 -45.21 43.09
C ARG A 490 3.68 -46.09 42.31
N GLN A 491 2.41 -45.70 42.27
CA GLN A 491 1.39 -46.42 41.50
C GLN A 491 1.57 -46.21 39.99
N ALA A 492 2.00 -45.01 39.56
CA ALA A 492 2.32 -44.73 38.16
C ALA A 492 3.60 -45.47 37.71
N ASP A 493 4.60 -45.58 38.58
CA ASP A 493 5.82 -46.38 38.37
C ASP A 493 5.49 -47.86 38.22
N ALA A 494 4.69 -48.41 39.15
CA ALA A 494 4.23 -49.80 39.08
C ALA A 494 3.43 -50.05 37.80
N TYR A 495 2.58 -49.10 37.39
CA TYR A 495 1.85 -49.16 36.13
C TYR A 495 2.78 -49.17 34.92
N ALA A 496 3.78 -48.28 34.88
CA ALA A 496 4.76 -48.22 33.81
C ALA A 496 5.54 -49.54 33.70
N ASN A 497 6.06 -50.03 34.83
CA ASN A 497 6.84 -51.27 34.87
C ASN A 497 6.03 -52.49 34.43
N LYS A 498 4.76 -52.58 34.84
CA LYS A 498 3.85 -53.67 34.40
C LYS A 498 3.70 -53.74 32.89
N HIS A 499 3.61 -52.59 32.21
CA HIS A 499 3.29 -52.52 30.79
C HIS A 499 4.52 -52.36 29.88
N ARG A 500 5.70 -52.08 30.47
CA ARG A 500 6.91 -51.70 29.73
C ARG A 500 7.36 -52.74 28.72
N ARG A 501 7.55 -53.98 29.16
CA ARG A 501 8.10 -55.05 28.31
C ARG A 501 7.22 -55.31 27.10
N ALA A 502 5.92 -55.52 27.32
CA ALA A 502 4.95 -55.75 26.24
C ALA A 502 4.85 -54.55 25.29
N PHE A 503 4.96 -53.32 25.80
CA PHE A 503 4.98 -52.12 24.97
C PHE A 503 6.24 -52.02 24.12
N GLU A 504 7.42 -52.25 24.70
CA GLU A 504 8.70 -52.23 23.99
C GLU A 504 8.70 -53.27 22.86
N GLU A 505 8.28 -54.52 23.15
CA GLU A 505 8.12 -55.60 22.17
C GLU A 505 7.14 -55.21 21.04
N ALA A 506 5.96 -54.67 21.37
CA ALA A 506 4.96 -54.29 20.39
C ALA A 506 5.31 -53.02 19.59
N SER A 507 6.18 -52.15 20.11
CA SER A 507 6.58 -50.90 19.45
C SER A 507 7.78 -51.06 18.51
N ALA A 508 8.56 -52.13 18.70
CA ALA A 508 9.70 -52.50 17.85
C ALA A 508 9.23 -53.06 16.50
N ASN A 509 8.13 -53.80 16.50
CA ASN A 509 7.39 -54.24 15.31
C ASN A 509 6.60 -53.07 14.73
#